data_AF-A0A497AXC2-F1
#
_entry.id   AF-A0A497AXC2-F1
#
_cell.length_a   1.000
_cell.length_b   1.000
_cell.length_c   1.000
_cell.angle_alpha   90.00
_cell.angle_beta   90.00
_cell.angle_gamma   90.00
#
_symmetry.space_group_name_H-M   'P 1'
#
loop_
_entity.id
_entity.type
_entity.pdbx_description
1 polymer ?
#
loop_
_entity_poly.entity_id
_entity_poly.type
_entity_poly.pdbx_seq_one_letter_code
_entity_poly.pdbx_strand_id
1 'polypeptide(L)'
;MAWEIVLDVIQDVRGSIAMYLFIVEEAIQTAGMACYLLHKHKKLEECRETAQYILDNIINPAIDFNNKYGAIAYPLNLAYDVFYKSAKTSMETYLKVTEKKEE
;
A
#
# COMPACT_ATOMS: atom_id res chain seq x y z
N MET A 1 -9.83 35.47 11.94
CA MET A 1 -8.89 35.11 13.03
C MET A 1 -9.09 33.67 13.52
N ALA A 2 -10.09 33.34 14.37
CA ALA A 2 -10.25 31.95 14.86
C ALA A 2 -10.67 30.96 13.76
N TRP A 3 -11.53 31.38 12.84
CA TRP A 3 -11.99 30.56 11.72
C TRP A 3 -10.89 30.23 10.71
N GLU A 4 -9.99 31.17 10.44
CA GLU A 4 -8.82 30.96 9.57
C GLU A 4 -7.87 29.94 10.17
N ILE A 5 -7.56 30.06 11.47
CA ILE A 5 -6.73 29.07 12.20
C ILE A 5 -7.34 27.67 12.13
N VAL A 6 -8.67 27.55 12.27
CA VAL A 6 -9.34 26.24 12.16
C VAL A 6 -9.22 25.66 10.75
N LEU A 7 -9.39 26.49 9.71
CA LEU A 7 -9.21 26.03 8.32
C LEU A 7 -7.77 25.62 8.03
N ASP A 8 -6.79 26.36 8.53
CA ASP A 8 -5.37 26.06 8.36
C ASP A 8 -5.03 24.70 9.00
N VAL A 9 -5.50 24.45 10.23
CA VAL A 9 -5.31 23.16 10.91
C VAL A 9 -5.94 22.00 10.12
N ILE A 10 -7.14 22.20 9.55
CA ILE A 10 -7.79 21.16 8.72
C ILE A 10 -6.96 20.89 7.46
N GLN A 11 -6.43 21.92 6.82
CA GLN A 11 -5.57 21.79 5.63
C GLN A 11 -4.26 21.06 5.96
N ASP A 12 -3.61 21.40 7.07
CA ASP A 12 -2.36 20.76 7.50
C ASP A 12 -2.55 19.28 7.83
N VAL A 13 -3.63 18.94 8.54
CA VAL A 13 -3.96 17.54 8.85
C VAL A 13 -4.25 16.76 7.57
N ARG A 14 -5.05 17.33 6.67
CA ARG A 14 -5.33 16.73 5.36
C ARG A 14 -4.05 16.52 4.54
N GLY A 15 -3.16 17.51 4.50
CA GLY A 15 -1.88 17.43 3.81
C GLY A 15 -0.96 16.36 4.40
N SER A 16 -0.92 16.26 5.72
CA SER A 16 -0.13 15.25 6.43
C SER A 16 -0.61 13.83 6.14
N ILE A 17 -1.93 13.60 6.13
CA ILE A 17 -2.51 12.30 5.78
C ILE A 17 -2.25 11.98 4.30
N ALA A 18 -2.40 12.95 3.41
CA ALA A 18 -2.07 12.77 1.99
C ALA A 18 -0.61 12.35 1.80
N MET A 19 0.33 13.00 2.50
CA MET A 19 1.75 12.66 2.44
C MET A 19 2.03 11.27 3.00
N TYR A 20 1.37 10.89 4.10
CA TYR A 20 1.48 9.54 4.64
C TYR A 20 1.02 8.47 3.62
N LEU A 21 -0.14 8.66 2.99
CA LEU A 21 -0.67 7.74 1.98
C LEU A 21 0.29 7.60 0.78
N PHE A 22 0.92 8.70 0.36
CA PHE A 22 1.94 8.73 -0.69
C PHE A 22 3.20 7.93 -0.32
N ILE A 23 3.75 8.11 0.89
CA ILE A 23 4.92 7.34 1.35
C ILE A 23 4.63 5.84 1.34
N VAL A 24 3.42 5.45 1.75
CA VAL A 24 2.98 4.06 1.74
C VAL A 24 2.86 3.51 0.31
N GLU A 25 2.37 4.32 -0.64
CA GLU A 25 2.35 3.95 -2.06
C GLU A 25 3.76 3.71 -2.62
N GLU A 26 4.70 4.61 -2.37
CA GLU A 26 6.10 4.46 -2.82
C GLU A 26 6.76 3.21 -2.23
N ALA A 27 6.45 2.89 -0.96
CA ALA A 27 6.91 1.67 -0.31
C ALA A 27 6.35 0.41 -0.98
N ILE A 28 5.05 0.41 -1.31
CA ILE A 28 4.39 -0.71 -2.01
C ILE A 28 4.97 -0.90 -3.41
N GLN A 29 5.16 0.17 -4.17
CA GLN A 29 5.73 0.11 -5.52
C GLN A 29 7.18 -0.40 -5.49
N THR A 30 7.99 0.09 -4.55
CA THR A 30 9.38 -0.34 -4.37
C THR A 30 9.47 -1.81 -3.99
N ALA A 31 8.69 -2.24 -2.99
CA ALA A 31 8.70 -3.62 -2.54
C ALA A 31 8.09 -4.57 -3.59
N GLY A 32 7.06 -4.13 -4.32
CA GLY A 32 6.48 -4.86 -5.45
C GLY A 32 7.48 -5.06 -6.60
N MET A 33 8.36 -4.08 -6.86
CA MET A 33 9.46 -4.23 -7.81
C MET A 33 10.47 -5.28 -7.35
N ALA A 34 10.72 -5.41 -6.04
CA ALA A 34 11.55 -6.48 -5.51
C ALA A 34 10.95 -7.87 -5.81
N CYS A 35 9.64 -8.07 -5.62
CA CYS A 35 8.95 -9.32 -6.01
C CYS A 35 9.13 -9.63 -7.50
N TYR A 36 8.96 -8.62 -8.37
CA TYR A 36 9.20 -8.77 -9.81
C TYR A 36 10.62 -9.26 -10.11
N LEU A 37 11.64 -8.65 -9.50
CA LEU A 37 13.04 -9.03 -9.71
C LEU A 37 13.31 -10.45 -9.19
N LEU A 38 12.85 -10.79 -7.99
CA LEU A 38 13.01 -12.13 -7.41
C LEU A 38 12.38 -13.20 -8.30
N HIS A 39 11.13 -12.97 -8.74
CA HIS A 39 10.44 -13.86 -9.66
C HIS A 39 11.20 -14.01 -10.99
N LYS A 40 11.64 -12.89 -11.58
CA LYS A 40 12.42 -12.88 -12.84
C LYS A 40 13.72 -13.68 -12.73
N HIS A 41 14.36 -13.67 -11.56
CA HIS A 41 15.57 -14.43 -11.28
C HIS A 41 15.31 -15.84 -10.73
N LYS A 42 14.07 -16.34 -10.79
CA LYS A 42 13.65 -17.66 -10.29
C LYS A 42 13.93 -17.89 -8.80
N LYS A 43 14.06 -16.82 -8.02
CA LYS A 43 14.15 -16.83 -6.56
C LYS A 43 12.75 -16.90 -5.96
N LEU A 44 12.08 -18.03 -6.18
CA LEU A 44 10.63 -18.16 -5.95
C LEU A 44 10.27 -18.19 -4.45
N GLU A 45 11.12 -18.76 -3.61
CA GLU A 45 10.89 -18.78 -2.16
C GLU A 45 10.99 -17.37 -1.58
N GLU A 46 12.07 -16.65 -1.90
CA GLU A 46 12.26 -15.28 -1.44
C GLU A 46 11.19 -14.35 -2.01
N CYS A 47 10.74 -14.58 -3.26
CA CYS A 47 9.62 -13.86 -3.84
C CYS A 47 8.33 -14.07 -3.03
N ARG A 48 8.04 -15.31 -2.63
CA ARG A 48 6.87 -15.66 -1.82
C ARG A 48 6.93 -15.00 -0.44
N GLU A 49 8.06 -15.14 0.25
CA GLU A 49 8.29 -14.52 1.56
C GLU A 49 8.13 -13.00 1.49
N THR A 50 8.71 -12.37 0.45
CA THR A 50 8.62 -10.92 0.24
C THR A 50 7.18 -10.50 -0.04
N ALA A 51 6.46 -11.21 -0.93
CA ALA A 51 5.07 -10.91 -1.24
C ALA A 51 4.15 -11.04 -0.01
N GLN A 52 4.36 -12.07 0.81
CA GLN A 52 3.62 -12.25 2.06
C GLN A 52 3.92 -11.13 3.06
N TYR A 53 5.20 -10.78 3.23
CA TYR A 53 5.59 -9.67 4.10
C TYR A 53 4.93 -8.35 3.69
N ILE A 54 4.92 -8.03 2.39
CA ILE A 54 4.29 -6.81 1.87
C ILE A 54 2.79 -6.80 2.16
N LEU A 55 2.09 -7.92 1.98
CA LEU A 55 0.67 -8.03 2.29
C LEU A 55 0.40 -7.74 3.77
N ASP A 56 1.12 -8.41 4.65
CA ASP A 56 0.83 -8.41 6.09
C ASP A 56 1.26 -7.11 6.77
N ASN A 57 2.37 -6.51 6.33
CA ASN A 57 3.00 -5.40 7.04
C ASN A 57 2.84 -4.04 6.34
N ILE A 58 2.43 -4.02 5.07
CA ILE A 58 2.32 -2.78 4.30
C ILE A 58 0.91 -2.60 3.73
N ILE A 59 0.46 -3.51 2.86
CA ILE A 59 -0.79 -3.34 2.09
C ILE A 59 -2.03 -3.44 2.98
N ASN A 60 -2.18 -4.51 3.77
CA ASN A 60 -3.36 -4.66 4.62
C ASN A 60 -3.44 -3.53 5.68
N PRO A 61 -2.34 -3.15 6.37
CA PRO A 61 -2.35 -1.97 7.23
C PRO A 61 -2.70 -0.66 6.51
N ALA A 62 -2.27 -0.47 5.26
CA ALA A 62 -2.62 0.70 4.45
C ALA A 62 -4.11 0.76 4.12
N ILE A 63 -4.71 -0.39 3.78
CA ILE A 63 -6.16 -0.52 3.55
C ILE A 63 -6.91 -0.16 4.83
N ASP A 64 -6.51 -0.72 5.98
CA ASP A 64 -7.16 -0.46 7.26
C ASP A 64 -7.06 1.03 7.65
N PHE A 65 -5.89 1.64 7.45
CA PHE A 65 -5.71 3.07 7.66
C PHE A 65 -6.61 3.90 6.75
N ASN A 66 -6.65 3.60 5.45
CA ASN A 66 -7.44 4.36 4.48
C ASN A 66 -8.95 4.23 4.77
N ASN A 67 -9.41 3.05 5.20
CA ASN A 67 -10.79 2.84 5.62
C ASN A 67 -11.16 3.64 6.87
N LYS A 68 -10.24 3.74 7.84
CA LYS A 68 -10.50 4.38 9.13
C LYS A 68 -10.32 5.90 9.11
N TYR A 69 -9.30 6.39 8.41
CA TYR A 69 -8.86 7.79 8.46
C TYR A 69 -8.80 8.46 7.08
N GLY A 70 -8.91 7.70 5.99
CA GLY A 70 -8.73 8.22 4.63
C GLY A 70 -9.72 9.31 4.24
N ALA A 71 -10.94 9.32 4.77
CA ALA A 71 -11.95 10.34 4.46
C ALA A 71 -11.46 11.79 4.72
N ILE A 72 -10.49 11.98 5.63
CA ILE A 72 -9.88 13.30 5.92
C ILE A 72 -9.07 13.81 4.72
N ALA A 73 -8.52 12.90 3.91
CA ALA A 73 -7.80 13.20 2.68
C ALA A 73 -8.69 13.19 1.42
N TYR A 74 -10.02 13.23 1.54
CA TYR A 74 -10.92 13.23 0.38
C TYR A 74 -10.59 14.35 -0.63
N PRO A 75 -10.58 14.08 -1.96
CA PRO A 75 -10.95 12.82 -2.62
C PRO A 75 -9.79 11.85 -2.83
N LEU A 76 -8.59 12.20 -2.40
CA LEU A 76 -7.36 11.45 -2.69
C LEU A 76 -7.41 10.02 -2.15
N ASN A 77 -8.08 9.81 -1.02
CA ASN A 77 -8.29 8.50 -0.42
C ASN A 77 -8.98 7.48 -1.34
N LEU A 78 -9.79 7.94 -2.31
CA LEU A 78 -10.45 7.06 -3.28
C LEU A 78 -9.43 6.47 -4.27
N ALA A 79 -8.45 7.27 -4.71
CA ALA A 79 -7.38 6.78 -5.57
C ALA A 79 -6.52 5.75 -4.81
N TYR A 80 -6.19 6.05 -3.55
CA TYR A 80 -5.45 5.13 -2.69
C TYR A 80 -6.20 3.83 -2.40
N ASP A 81 -7.51 3.87 -2.22
CA ASP A 81 -8.32 2.65 -2.02
C ASP A 81 -8.20 1.69 -3.21
N VAL A 82 -8.34 2.22 -4.43
CA VAL A 82 -8.19 1.44 -5.67
C VAL A 82 -6.76 0.93 -5.82
N PHE A 83 -5.77 1.77 -5.52
CA PHE A 83 -4.36 1.40 -5.58
C PHE A 83 -4.04 0.26 -4.60
N TYR A 84 -4.41 0.36 -3.33
CA TYR A 84 -4.10 -0.67 -2.33
C TYR A 84 -4.79 -2.01 -2.63
N LYS A 85 -6.03 -1.99 -3.12
CA LYS A 85 -6.74 -3.21 -3.56
C LYS A 85 -6.06 -3.86 -4.77
N SER A 86 -5.59 -3.05 -5.71
CA SER A 86 -4.84 -3.55 -6.87
C SER A 86 -3.49 -4.14 -6.45
N ALA A 87 -2.76 -3.46 -5.58
CA ALA A 87 -1.49 -3.94 -5.02
C ALA A 87 -1.66 -5.26 -4.27
N LYS A 88 -2.74 -5.40 -3.48
CA LYS A 88 -3.09 -6.65 -2.79
C LYS A 88 -3.21 -7.80 -3.79
N THR A 89 -3.97 -7.58 -4.85
CA THR A 89 -4.19 -8.58 -5.92
C THR A 89 -2.87 -8.96 -6.59
N SER A 90 -1.97 -8.00 -6.80
CA SER A 90 -0.63 -8.27 -7.34
C SER A 90 0.21 -9.17 -6.43
N MET A 91 0.23 -8.91 -5.11
CA MET A 91 0.98 -9.75 -4.17
C MET A 91 0.37 -11.15 -4.02
N GLU A 92 -0.97 -11.25 -3.97
CA GLU A 92 -1.67 -12.55 -3.98
C GLU A 92 -1.37 -13.36 -5.26
N THR A 93 -1.16 -12.68 -6.38
CA THR A 93 -0.72 -13.32 -7.63
C THR A 93 0.68 -13.88 -7.48
N TYR A 94 1.63 -13.13 -6.90
CA TYR A 94 2.98 -13.64 -6.64
C TYR A 94 2.98 -14.87 -5.73
N LEU A 95 2.13 -14.91 -4.71
CA LEU A 95 1.98 -16.10 -3.86
C LEU A 95 1.54 -17.31 -4.70
N LYS A 96 0.47 -17.17 -5.51
CA LYS A 96 -0.06 -18.26 -6.34
C LYS A 96 0.94 -18.76 -7.38
N VAL A 97 1.64 -17.87 -8.09
CA VAL A 97 2.58 -18.28 -9.16
C VAL A 97 3.89 -18.83 -8.61
N THR A 98 4.15 -18.65 -7.31
CA THR A 98 5.32 -19.21 -6.63
C THR A 98 4.99 -20.44 -5.79
N GLU A 99 3.73 -20.87 -5.67
CA GLU A 99 3.36 -22.08 -4.91
C GLU A 99 4.16 -23.31 -5.35
N LYS A 100 4.69 -24.05 -4.37
CA LYS A 100 5.31 -25.36 -4.64
C LYS A 100 4.18 -26.31 -5.04
N LYS A 101 4.20 -26.82 -6.26
CA LYS A 101 3.36 -27.96 -6.62
C LYS A 101 3.97 -29.17 -5.93
N GLU A 102 3.23 -29.80 -5.03
CA GLU A 102 3.58 -31.12 -4.50
C GLU A 102 3.58 -32.09 -5.70
N GLU A 103 4.75 -32.69 -6.00
CA GLU A 103 4.90 -33.80 -6.95
C GLU A 103 4.70 -35.14 -6.24
#